data_AF-A0A843GQD4-F1
#
_entry.id   AF-A0A843GQD4-F1
#
_cell.length_a   1.000
_cell.length_b   1.000
_cell.length_c   1.000
_cell.angle_alpha   90.00
_cell.angle_beta   90.00
_cell.angle_gamma   90.00
#
_symmetry.space_group_name_H-M   'P 1'
#
loop_
_entity.id
_entity.type
_entity.pdbx_description
1 polymer ?
#
loop_
_entity_poly.entity_id
_entity_poly.type
_entity_poly.pdbx_seq_one_letter_code
_entity_poly.pdbx_strand_id
1 'polypeptide(L)'
;MSMNPGIDEMSPFIRKWLRPQSGSFEMRTCTFWHSLIEIFDCKQVEAKKIWDGIQICSSPEGATVLVSSHLHFLVWQMDRGKSLSSHFRGAGKFSPLREARLYNSELSRVWRASTIILCNFTEFFLFDLNDKDSVRGHPLVRFSLEDLFDYRMYFFLLFSGKIFSQRYRNLDGVQVERAPRPISPSLPGMRRGNTALSGGNFYLGGEKEKEEAMKDCVARKYVREFVRAVDLRGGRIQYCLWLLNSSRKERRRSSFIRKKLIRVKAYRKKLGSFGHDFKPWKFAEIRQPDCNYLAIPTRFSIDREYVPCGFFSKDVIVSDTLDVCPDPQGFAFAVASSAMFKSWQEVAAEIDESRIVHFSIHQVWNTFPLPPVSEEDKILMEECAKKVLLSRERHKDIPLSELYLPEVLPEDLRKAHADLDKIVDSLFGEKCRDNEERKKVVTIVYKETPFGSNATFLKRAATFVGQISLRSK
;
A
#
# COMPACT_ATOMS: atom_id res chain seq x y z
N MET A 1 21.80 1.38 6.06
CA MET A 1 22.18 1.79 7.44
C MET A 1 21.02 2.62 7.95
N SER A 2 19.91 1.97 8.27
CA SER A 2 19.58 1.23 9.51
C SER A 2 18.72 2.17 10.35
N MET A 3 17.42 1.94 10.33
CA MET A 3 16.46 2.58 11.24
C MET A 3 15.14 1.81 11.21
N ASN A 4 15.23 0.49 11.39
CA ASN A 4 14.33 -0.17 12.31
C ASN A 4 15.06 -0.02 13.64
N PRO A 5 14.46 0.51 14.73
CA PRO A 5 15.00 0.20 16.05
C PRO A 5 15.00 -1.33 16.11
N GLY A 6 16.20 -1.89 16.05
CA GLY A 6 16.39 -3.33 16.15
C GLY A 6 15.78 -3.79 17.45
N ILE A 7 15.36 -5.05 17.51
CA ILE A 7 14.92 -5.75 18.72
C ILE A 7 15.82 -5.43 19.95
N ASP A 8 17.09 -5.10 19.69
CA ASP A 8 18.13 -4.71 20.64
C ASP A 8 17.88 -3.41 21.44
N GLU A 9 17.18 -2.39 20.92
CA GLU A 9 16.95 -1.12 21.64
C GLU A 9 15.65 -1.10 22.47
N MET A 10 14.62 -1.85 22.04
CA MET A 10 13.35 -1.96 22.77
C MET A 10 13.43 -2.94 23.94
N SER A 11 14.24 -4.00 23.81
CA SER A 11 14.36 -5.04 24.85
C SER A 11 14.83 -4.48 26.21
N PRO A 12 15.83 -3.58 26.31
CA PRO A 12 16.22 -2.95 27.57
C PRO A 12 15.12 -2.08 28.18
N PHE A 13 14.36 -1.34 27.35
CA PHE A 13 13.25 -0.50 27.82
C PHE A 13 12.12 -1.33 28.41
N ILE A 14 11.69 -2.39 27.69
CA ILE A 14 10.63 -3.29 28.16
C ILE A 14 11.07 -3.94 29.49
N ARG A 15 12.29 -4.49 29.56
CA ARG A 15 12.82 -5.10 30.81
C ARG A 15 12.86 -4.12 31.98
N LYS A 16 13.22 -2.87 31.74
CA LYS A 16 13.22 -1.81 32.76
C LYS A 16 11.80 -1.62 33.30
N TRP A 17 10.83 -1.36 32.42
CA TRP A 17 9.48 -0.95 32.81
C TRP A 17 8.53 -2.08 33.19
N LEU A 18 8.89 -3.34 32.91
CA LEU A 18 8.26 -4.51 33.51
C LEU A 18 8.51 -4.60 35.03
N ARG A 19 9.55 -3.97 35.56
CA ARG A 19 9.83 -3.94 37.01
C ARG A 19 9.22 -2.69 37.68
N PRO A 20 8.85 -2.75 38.97
CA PRO A 20 8.45 -1.55 39.71
C PRO A 20 9.57 -0.50 39.67
N GLN A 21 9.23 0.75 39.42
CA GLN A 21 10.18 1.87 39.43
C GLN A 21 10.05 2.67 40.72
N SER A 22 11.17 3.17 41.24
CA SER A 22 11.20 4.13 42.34
C SER A 22 10.89 5.55 41.86
N GLY A 23 10.49 6.44 42.76
CA GLY A 23 10.19 7.85 42.45
C GLY A 23 8.71 8.23 42.52
N SER A 24 8.40 9.52 42.38
CA SER A 24 7.01 10.01 42.31
C SER A 24 6.32 9.55 41.02
N PHE A 25 4.98 9.46 41.03
CA PHE A 25 4.19 9.08 39.84
C PHE A 25 4.49 9.98 38.63
N GLU A 26 4.56 11.28 38.85
CA GLU A 26 4.91 12.27 37.82
C GLU A 26 6.31 12.03 37.22
N MET A 27 7.33 11.83 38.07
CA MET A 27 8.69 11.56 37.61
C MET A 27 8.76 10.26 36.80
N ARG A 28 8.04 9.22 37.22
CA ARG A 28 7.93 7.96 36.47
C ARG A 28 7.27 8.17 35.11
N THR A 29 6.17 8.90 35.06
CA THR A 29 5.46 9.22 33.81
C THR A 29 6.38 9.94 32.82
N CYS A 30 7.03 11.03 33.24
CA CYS A 30 7.93 11.79 32.38
C CYS A 30 9.08 10.91 31.86
N THR A 31 9.71 10.14 32.76
CA THR A 31 10.83 9.25 32.40
C THR A 31 10.40 8.16 31.41
N PHE A 32 9.20 7.59 31.58
CA PHE A 32 8.66 6.55 30.70
C PHE A 32 8.49 7.06 29.28
N TRP A 33 7.74 8.16 29.12
CA TRP A 33 7.42 8.70 27.80
C TRP A 33 8.65 9.31 27.12
N HIS A 34 9.57 9.91 27.87
CA HIS A 34 10.85 10.39 27.32
C HIS A 34 11.66 9.24 26.75
N SER A 35 11.88 8.20 27.55
CA SER A 35 12.65 7.03 27.10
C SER A 35 11.95 6.32 25.93
N LEU A 36 10.62 6.27 25.91
CA LEU A 36 9.85 5.65 24.83
C LEU A 36 9.98 6.44 23.53
N ILE A 37 9.82 7.76 23.57
CA ILE A 37 9.93 8.62 22.39
C ILE A 37 11.36 8.58 21.82
N GLU A 38 12.39 8.57 22.68
CA GLU A 38 13.78 8.45 22.25
C GLU A 38 14.07 7.17 21.44
N ILE A 39 13.45 6.04 21.80
CA ILE A 39 13.57 4.78 21.05
C ILE A 39 13.00 4.91 19.63
N PHE A 40 11.99 5.74 19.45
CA PHE A 40 11.34 5.94 18.15
C PHE A 40 11.95 7.06 17.31
N ASP A 41 12.78 7.93 17.90
CA ASP A 41 13.43 9.05 17.23
C ASP A 41 14.95 8.82 17.00
N CYS A 42 15.30 7.87 16.15
CA CYS A 42 16.70 7.51 15.85
C CYS A 42 17.53 8.59 15.09
N LYS A 43 17.15 9.87 15.16
CA LYS A 43 18.02 11.00 14.85
C LYS A 43 17.75 12.09 15.89
N GLN A 44 18.61 12.19 16.90
CA GLN A 44 18.61 13.13 18.05
C GLN A 44 18.31 14.63 17.78
N VAL A 45 18.02 15.03 16.54
CA VAL A 45 17.71 16.39 16.09
C VAL A 45 16.20 16.70 16.13
N GLU A 46 15.29 15.70 16.13
CA GLU A 46 13.83 15.91 16.12
C GLU A 46 13.15 15.70 17.50
N ALA A 47 13.71 14.92 18.42
CA ALA A 47 13.14 14.67 19.76
C ALA A 47 12.95 15.94 20.57
N LYS A 48 13.90 16.89 20.48
CA LYS A 48 13.75 18.22 21.09
C LYS A 48 12.51 18.95 20.56
N LYS A 49 12.24 18.88 19.26
CA LYS A 49 11.05 19.50 18.65
C LYS A 49 9.73 18.81 19.01
N ILE A 50 9.75 17.49 19.26
CA ILE A 50 8.56 16.76 19.73
C ILE A 50 8.19 17.23 21.14
N TRP A 51 9.19 17.38 22.03
CA TRP A 51 8.99 17.85 23.40
C TRP A 51 8.67 19.35 23.53
N ASP A 52 9.21 20.19 22.63
CA ASP A 52 8.95 21.64 22.61
C ASP A 52 7.44 21.98 22.46
N GLY A 53 6.61 21.02 22.04
CA GLY A 53 5.15 21.16 21.90
C GLY A 53 4.30 20.22 22.78
N ILE A 54 4.89 19.48 23.73
CA ILE A 54 4.16 18.62 24.66
C ILE A 54 3.93 19.35 25.98
N GLN A 55 2.66 19.46 26.39
CA GLN A 55 2.29 19.93 27.72
C GLN A 55 1.98 18.75 28.62
N ILE A 56 2.56 18.76 29.83
CA ILE A 56 2.26 17.79 30.89
C ILE A 56 1.37 18.49 31.91
N CYS A 57 0.18 17.94 32.15
CA CYS A 57 -0.77 18.46 33.11
C CYS A 57 -1.21 17.37 34.08
N SER A 58 -1.37 17.72 35.35
CA SER A 58 -2.03 16.84 36.32
C SER A 58 -3.53 16.99 36.18
N SER A 59 -4.25 15.87 36.02
CA SER A 59 -5.71 15.87 36.08
C SER A 59 -6.17 15.90 37.54
N PRO A 60 -7.32 16.51 37.85
CA PRO A 60 -7.93 16.48 39.19
C PRO A 60 -8.14 15.06 39.75
N GLU A 61 -8.23 14.07 38.86
CA GLU A 61 -8.48 12.65 39.14
C GLU A 61 -7.19 11.82 39.29
N GLY A 62 -6.03 12.48 39.28
CA GLY A 62 -4.73 11.86 39.54
C GLY A 62 -4.14 11.10 38.34
N ALA A 63 -4.53 11.47 37.12
CA ALA A 63 -3.84 11.08 35.90
C ALA A 63 -2.82 12.15 35.49
N THR A 64 -1.78 11.75 34.77
CA THR A 64 -0.88 12.69 34.08
C THR A 64 -1.28 12.73 32.61
N VAL A 65 -1.61 13.92 32.12
CA VAL A 65 -2.02 14.14 30.73
C VAL A 65 -0.83 14.68 29.94
N LEU A 66 -0.49 14.04 28.82
CA LEU A 66 0.46 14.57 27.85
C LEU A 66 -0.31 14.98 26.60
N VAL A 67 -0.22 16.23 26.18
CA VAL A 67 -0.90 16.73 24.97
C VAL A 67 0.12 17.32 24.01
N SER A 68 0.04 16.93 22.73
CA SER A 68 0.83 17.55 21.67
C SER A 68 -0.07 18.31 20.70
N SER A 69 0.14 19.62 20.57
CA SER A 69 -0.56 20.46 19.57
C SER A 69 -0.07 20.21 18.14
N HIS A 70 1.17 19.76 17.96
CA HIS A 70 1.73 19.46 16.63
C HIS A 70 1.37 18.06 16.12
N LEU A 71 1.27 17.09 17.02
CA LEU A 71 1.03 15.68 16.69
C LEU A 71 -0.43 15.25 16.95
N HIS A 72 -1.25 16.16 17.48
CA HIS A 72 -2.68 15.96 17.76
C HIS A 72 -2.98 14.65 18.52
N PHE A 73 -2.19 14.34 19.56
CA PHE A 73 -2.47 13.23 20.47
C PHE A 73 -2.61 13.70 21.91
N LEU A 74 -3.36 12.90 22.68
CA LEU A 74 -3.49 13.01 24.12
C LEU A 74 -3.17 11.66 24.76
N VAL A 75 -2.23 11.64 25.69
CA VAL A 75 -1.97 10.49 26.55
C VAL A 75 -2.63 10.73 27.90
N TRP A 76 -3.45 9.78 28.33
CA TRP A 76 -3.98 9.70 29.68
C TRP A 76 -3.21 8.63 30.45
N GLN A 77 -2.20 9.05 31.20
CA GLN A 77 -1.34 8.16 31.98
C GLN A 77 -1.94 7.91 33.36
N MET A 78 -2.03 6.64 33.73
CA MET A 78 -2.43 6.16 35.05
C MET A 78 -1.30 5.39 35.73
N ASP A 79 -1.40 5.20 37.04
CA ASP A 79 -0.41 4.41 37.79
C ASP A 79 -0.50 2.92 37.48
N ARG A 80 0.59 2.19 37.74
CA ARG A 80 0.62 0.76 37.48
C ARG A 80 -0.43 0.00 38.31
N GLY A 81 -1.12 -0.95 37.70
CA GLY A 81 -2.19 -1.73 38.34
C GLY A 81 -3.58 -1.06 38.31
N LYS A 82 -3.68 0.18 37.83
CA LYS A 82 -4.95 0.85 37.54
C LYS A 82 -5.54 0.31 36.22
N SER A 83 -6.79 -0.15 36.24
CA SER A 83 -7.44 -0.69 35.03
C SER A 83 -7.83 0.41 34.05
N LEU A 84 -7.48 0.23 32.78
CA LEU A 84 -7.85 1.12 31.67
C LEU A 84 -9.32 1.01 31.24
N SER A 85 -10.01 -0.07 31.65
CA SER A 85 -11.39 -0.41 31.24
C SER A 85 -12.43 -0.22 32.34
N SER A 86 -12.01 -0.09 33.60
CA SER A 86 -12.92 0.01 34.75
C SER A 86 -13.47 1.42 34.96
N HIS A 87 -14.65 1.50 35.57
CA HIS A 87 -15.12 2.71 36.24
C HIS A 87 -14.36 2.82 37.56
N PHE A 88 -13.54 3.86 37.75
CA PHE A 88 -12.78 4.03 38.99
C PHE A 88 -13.74 4.16 40.18
N ARG A 89 -13.50 3.41 41.27
CA ARG A 89 -14.27 3.54 42.54
C ARG A 89 -13.70 4.61 43.48
N GLY A 90 -12.87 5.53 42.99
CA GLY A 90 -12.30 6.63 43.79
C GLY A 90 -12.44 7.95 43.03
N ALA A 91 -13.20 8.88 43.62
CA ALA A 91 -13.46 10.28 43.23
C ALA A 91 -13.98 10.59 41.79
N GLY A 92 -13.79 9.73 40.79
CA GLY A 92 -14.30 9.90 39.42
C GLY A 92 -15.53 9.02 39.15
N LYS A 93 -16.64 9.61 38.65
CA LYS A 93 -17.86 8.87 38.26
C LYS A 93 -17.73 8.14 36.91
N PHE A 94 -16.58 8.24 36.22
CA PHE A 94 -16.46 7.93 34.79
C PHE A 94 -15.30 6.97 34.47
N SER A 95 -15.30 6.40 33.26
CA SER A 95 -14.18 5.59 32.77
C SER A 95 -13.01 6.50 32.32
N PRO A 96 -11.75 6.01 32.35
CA PRO A 96 -10.59 6.78 31.92
C PRO A 96 -10.73 7.37 30.51
N LEU A 97 -11.35 6.63 29.58
CA LEU A 97 -11.63 7.13 28.24
C LEU A 97 -12.57 8.34 28.25
N ARG A 98 -13.60 8.30 29.09
CA ARG A 98 -14.58 9.38 29.19
C ARG A 98 -13.96 10.63 29.80
N GLU A 99 -13.12 10.47 30.82
CA GLU A 99 -12.35 11.57 31.42
C GLU A 99 -11.37 12.19 30.41
N ALA A 100 -10.60 11.36 29.70
CA ALA A 100 -9.70 11.81 28.64
C ALA A 100 -10.43 12.59 27.52
N ARG A 101 -11.66 12.18 27.18
CA ARG A 101 -12.49 12.89 26.19
C ARG A 101 -13.03 14.22 26.69
N LEU A 102 -13.49 14.27 27.94
CA LEU A 102 -13.94 15.51 28.56
C LEU A 102 -12.81 16.52 28.57
N TYR A 103 -11.62 16.11 29.04
CA TYR A 103 -10.42 16.92 29.00
C TYR A 103 -10.10 17.38 27.56
N ASN A 104 -10.09 16.47 26.58
CA ASN A 104 -9.84 16.83 25.18
C ASN A 104 -10.88 17.82 24.60
N SER A 105 -12.13 17.76 25.06
CA SER A 105 -13.19 18.64 24.59
C SER A 105 -13.04 20.08 25.08
N GLU A 106 -12.47 20.26 26.28
CA GLU A 106 -12.17 21.55 26.91
C GLU A 106 -10.93 22.22 26.33
N LEU A 107 -10.05 21.46 25.67
CA LEU A 107 -8.89 22.02 24.96
C LEU A 107 -9.33 22.94 23.82
N SER A 108 -8.58 24.04 23.65
CA SER A 108 -8.73 24.93 22.49
C SER A 108 -8.46 24.17 21.19
N ARG A 109 -9.03 24.63 20.06
CA ARG A 109 -8.97 23.92 18.78
C ARG A 109 -7.57 23.50 18.35
N VAL A 110 -6.55 24.30 18.67
CA VAL A 110 -5.13 24.05 18.33
C VAL A 110 -4.56 22.85 19.11
N TRP A 111 -5.06 22.61 20.31
CA TRP A 111 -4.56 21.55 21.22
C TRP A 111 -5.42 20.29 21.21
N ARG A 112 -6.55 20.29 20.49
CA ARG A 112 -7.41 19.11 20.40
C ARG A 112 -6.69 17.96 19.75
N ALA A 113 -6.68 16.84 20.46
CA ALA A 113 -6.17 15.59 19.98
C ALA A 113 -7.18 14.91 19.06
N SER A 114 -6.67 14.32 17.99
CA SER A 114 -7.37 13.35 17.13
C SER A 114 -7.18 11.93 17.64
N THR A 115 -6.15 11.66 18.46
CA THR A 115 -5.86 10.34 19.03
C THR A 115 -5.78 10.41 20.56
N ILE A 116 -6.44 9.50 21.26
CA ILE A 116 -6.32 9.32 22.71
C ILE A 116 -5.58 8.00 23.00
N ILE A 117 -4.64 8.04 23.95
CA ILE A 117 -3.87 6.88 24.40
C ILE A 117 -4.08 6.74 25.89
N LEU A 118 -4.67 5.64 26.33
CA LEU A 118 -4.71 5.28 27.74
C LEU A 118 -3.50 4.38 28.03
N CYS A 119 -2.76 4.68 29.09
CA CYS A 119 -1.59 3.92 29.48
C CYS A 119 -1.52 3.78 31.00
N ASN A 120 -1.14 2.59 31.49
CA ASN A 120 -0.88 2.33 32.91
C ASN A 120 0.54 1.77 33.15
N PHE A 121 1.48 2.08 32.26
CA PHE A 121 2.84 1.51 32.12
C PHE A 121 2.90 0.08 31.60
N THR A 122 1.85 -0.72 31.78
CA THR A 122 1.83 -2.14 31.41
C THR A 122 0.93 -2.45 30.22
N GLU A 123 -0.07 -1.62 29.97
CA GLU A 123 -1.04 -1.77 28.89
C GLU A 123 -1.23 -0.43 28.17
N PHE A 124 -1.58 -0.51 26.89
CA PHE A 124 -1.83 0.62 26.02
C PHE A 124 -3.14 0.42 25.27
N PHE A 125 -4.09 1.36 25.43
CA PHE A 125 -5.32 1.39 24.63
C PHE A 125 -5.31 2.65 23.78
N LEU A 126 -5.31 2.50 22.46
CA LEU A 126 -5.27 3.62 21.53
C LEU A 126 -6.64 3.81 20.90
N PHE A 127 -7.09 5.06 20.80
CA PHE A 127 -8.38 5.45 20.24
C PHE A 127 -8.16 6.54 19.20
N ASP A 128 -8.69 6.35 17.99
CA ASP A 128 -8.72 7.38 16.96
C ASP A 128 -10.10 8.06 17.00
N LEU A 129 -10.15 9.35 17.34
CA LEU A 129 -11.42 10.08 17.44
C LEU A 129 -12.09 10.33 16.08
N ASN A 130 -11.42 10.04 14.97
CA ASN A 130 -12.02 9.99 13.64
C ASN A 130 -12.62 8.62 13.30
N ASP A 131 -12.30 7.56 14.08
CA ASP A 131 -12.84 6.23 13.90
C ASP A 131 -14.17 6.05 14.67
N LYS A 132 -15.19 5.51 13.98
CA LYS A 132 -16.54 5.33 14.55
C LYS A 132 -16.55 4.37 15.75
N ASP A 133 -15.75 3.31 15.74
CA ASP A 133 -15.69 2.33 16.82
C ASP A 133 -14.94 2.88 18.02
N SER A 134 -13.84 3.56 17.76
CA SER A 134 -13.12 4.36 18.75
C SER A 134 -14.03 5.39 19.40
N VAL A 135 -14.82 6.16 18.62
CA VAL A 135 -15.83 7.11 19.15
C VAL A 135 -16.87 6.41 20.03
N ARG A 136 -17.28 5.17 19.70
CA ARG A 136 -18.19 4.36 20.54
C ARG A 136 -17.53 3.77 21.80
N GLY A 137 -16.21 3.85 21.91
CA GLY A 137 -15.46 3.42 23.09
C GLY A 137 -14.67 2.12 22.91
N HIS A 138 -14.52 1.63 21.68
CA HIS A 138 -13.71 0.46 21.36
C HIS A 138 -12.31 0.89 20.90
N PRO A 139 -11.23 0.50 21.59
CA PRO A 139 -9.89 0.91 21.17
C PRO A 139 -9.55 0.38 19.78
N LEU A 140 -8.89 1.20 18.98
CA LEU A 140 -8.28 0.81 17.70
C LEU A 140 -7.32 -0.37 17.91
N VAL A 141 -6.53 -0.30 18.98
CA VAL A 141 -5.64 -1.39 19.39
C VAL A 141 -5.44 -1.38 20.89
N ARG A 142 -5.26 -2.58 21.45
CA ARG A 142 -4.95 -2.84 22.85
C ARG A 142 -3.81 -3.85 22.92
N PHE A 143 -2.77 -3.53 23.67
CA PHE A 143 -1.61 -4.40 23.80
C PHE A 143 -0.88 -4.16 25.13
N SER A 144 -0.07 -5.14 25.54
CA SER A 144 0.77 -5.04 26.72
C SER A 144 2.12 -4.41 26.39
N LEU A 145 2.86 -3.95 27.40
CA LEU A 145 4.23 -3.47 27.24
C LEU A 145 5.17 -4.55 26.67
N GLU A 146 4.89 -5.82 26.93
CA GLU A 146 5.68 -6.94 26.40
C GLU A 146 5.55 -7.04 24.88
N ASP A 147 4.36 -6.73 24.36
CA ASP A 147 4.05 -6.75 22.92
C ASP A 147 4.46 -5.46 22.20
N LEU A 148 5.05 -4.48 22.90
CA LEU A 148 5.35 -3.15 22.35
C LEU A 148 6.12 -3.20 21.03
N PHE A 149 6.99 -4.19 20.83
CA PHE A 149 7.70 -4.39 19.57
C PHE A 149 6.75 -4.67 18.41
N ASP A 150 5.74 -5.52 18.57
CA ASP A 150 4.81 -5.87 17.49
C ASP A 150 3.91 -4.70 17.11
N TYR A 151 3.63 -3.83 18.08
CA TYR A 151 2.79 -2.63 17.92
C TYR A 151 3.60 -1.35 17.66
N ARG A 152 4.92 -1.46 17.50
CA ARG A 152 5.85 -0.32 17.35
C ARG A 152 5.52 0.63 16.20
N MET A 153 4.87 0.12 15.15
CA MET A 153 4.47 0.94 14.00
C MET A 153 3.43 2.00 14.38
N TYR A 154 2.55 1.73 15.35
CA TYR A 154 1.55 2.69 15.81
C TYR A 154 2.20 3.91 16.48
N PHE A 155 3.22 3.69 17.32
CA PHE A 155 3.99 4.79 17.92
C PHE A 155 4.88 5.51 16.90
N PHE A 156 5.47 4.79 15.95
CA PHE A 156 6.24 5.40 14.87
C PHE A 156 5.37 6.35 14.03
N LEU A 157 4.15 5.94 13.65
CA LEU A 157 3.22 6.78 12.91
C LEU A 157 2.81 8.01 13.73
N LEU A 158 2.43 7.79 14.99
CA LEU A 158 2.04 8.85 15.91
C LEU A 158 3.13 9.91 16.10
N PHE A 159 4.35 9.48 16.43
CA PHE A 159 5.46 10.39 16.74
C PHE A 159 6.08 11.02 15.49
N SER A 160 5.83 10.46 14.30
CA SER A 160 6.21 11.07 13.02
C SER A 160 5.18 12.07 12.46
N GLY A 161 4.12 12.38 13.22
CA GLY A 161 3.06 13.31 12.79
C GLY A 161 2.18 12.77 11.68
N LYS A 162 2.16 11.45 11.48
CA LYS A 162 1.30 10.77 10.52
C LYS A 162 0.06 10.28 11.27
N ILE A 163 -1.10 10.84 10.93
CA ILE A 163 -2.38 10.59 11.59
C ILE A 163 -2.73 9.09 11.54
N PHE A 164 -3.20 8.53 12.67
CA PHE A 164 -3.66 7.13 12.81
C PHE A 164 -4.76 6.72 11.82
N SER A 165 -5.48 7.69 11.27
CA SER A 165 -6.57 7.51 10.34
C SER A 165 -6.13 7.09 8.92
N GLN A 166 -4.84 6.81 8.70
CA GLN A 166 -4.42 5.88 7.65
C GLN A 166 -4.81 4.43 8.00
N ARG A 167 -6.09 4.19 8.30
CA ARG A 167 -6.68 2.87 8.10
C ARG A 167 -6.77 2.67 6.60
N TYR A 168 -5.80 1.91 6.11
CA TYR A 168 -6.05 1.00 5.02
C TYR A 168 -7.16 0.04 5.45
N ARG A 169 -8.42 0.37 5.14
CA ARG A 169 -9.53 -0.58 5.33
C ARG A 169 -9.57 -1.49 4.13
N ASN A 170 -9.46 -2.79 4.38
CA ASN A 170 -10.21 -3.77 3.62
C ASN A 170 -11.69 -3.45 3.93
N LEU A 171 -12.45 -2.95 2.95
CA LEU A 171 -13.79 -2.37 3.18
C LEU A 171 -14.75 -3.33 3.89
N ASP A 172 -14.50 -4.63 3.80
CA ASP A 172 -15.37 -5.70 4.29
C ASP A 172 -14.81 -6.45 5.54
N GLY A 173 -13.72 -5.97 6.15
CA GLY A 173 -13.16 -6.56 7.37
C GLY A 173 -12.55 -7.97 7.20
N VAL A 174 -12.35 -8.43 5.97
CA VAL A 174 -11.69 -9.69 5.65
C VAL A 174 -10.18 -9.55 5.92
N GLN A 175 -9.64 -10.37 6.83
CA GLN A 175 -8.19 -10.47 7.01
C GLN A 175 -7.59 -11.29 5.86
N VAL A 176 -6.80 -10.62 5.01
CA VAL A 176 -6.11 -11.25 3.89
C VAL A 176 -4.64 -11.45 4.27
N GLU A 177 -4.20 -12.70 4.31
CA GLU A 177 -2.81 -13.05 4.60
C GLU A 177 -1.95 -12.85 3.37
N ARG A 178 -0.79 -12.20 3.55
CA ARG A 178 0.11 -11.90 2.43
C ARG A 178 0.72 -13.19 1.90
N ALA A 179 0.64 -13.39 0.59
CA ALA A 179 1.25 -14.50 -0.12
C ALA A 179 2.53 -14.06 -0.86
N PRO A 180 3.66 -14.79 -0.72
CA PRO A 180 4.90 -14.48 -1.44
C PRO A 180 4.82 -14.82 -2.94
N ARG A 181 3.89 -15.70 -3.33
CA ARG A 181 3.61 -16.12 -4.71
C ARG A 181 2.08 -16.26 -4.90
N PRO A 182 1.57 -16.22 -6.14
CA PRO A 182 0.16 -16.47 -6.41
C PRO A 182 -0.33 -17.78 -5.81
N ILE A 183 -1.47 -17.72 -5.09
CA ILE A 183 -2.17 -18.90 -4.56
C ILE A 183 -2.88 -19.66 -5.68
N SER A 184 -3.31 -18.95 -6.73
CA SER A 184 -3.83 -19.57 -7.94
C SER A 184 -2.68 -20.07 -8.82
N PRO A 185 -2.72 -21.33 -9.28
CA PRO A 185 -1.69 -21.88 -10.17
C PRO A 185 -1.75 -21.26 -11.58
N SER A 186 -2.89 -20.71 -11.99
CA SER A 186 -3.07 -20.10 -13.31
C SER A 186 -2.51 -18.66 -13.37
N LEU A 187 -2.34 -18.00 -12.22
CA LEU A 187 -1.86 -16.62 -12.18
C LEU A 187 -0.33 -16.53 -12.33
N PRO A 188 0.16 -15.73 -13.29
CA PRO A 188 1.59 -15.45 -13.41
C PRO A 188 2.11 -14.61 -12.24
N GLY A 189 3.41 -14.74 -11.93
CA GLY A 189 4.05 -13.95 -10.87
C GLY A 189 4.21 -12.48 -11.26
N MET A 190 3.90 -11.58 -10.32
CA MET A 190 4.04 -10.13 -10.51
C MET A 190 5.29 -9.59 -9.79
N ARG A 191 5.85 -8.51 -10.30
CA ARG A 191 7.04 -7.83 -9.75
C ARG A 191 6.87 -6.32 -9.82
N ARG A 192 7.62 -5.57 -9.02
CA ARG A 192 7.70 -4.12 -9.21
C ARG A 192 8.34 -3.77 -10.55
N GLY A 193 8.03 -2.60 -11.11
CA GLY A 193 8.70 -2.06 -12.29
C GLY A 193 10.18 -1.67 -12.07
N ASN A 194 10.73 -0.92 -13.02
CA ASN A 194 12.15 -0.58 -13.05
C ASN A 194 12.47 0.68 -12.23
N THR A 195 13.52 0.62 -11.42
CA THR A 195 13.97 1.74 -10.57
C THR A 195 15.23 2.37 -11.16
N ALA A 196 15.13 3.60 -11.66
CA ALA A 196 16.26 4.28 -12.32
C ALA A 196 17.36 4.74 -11.36
N LEU A 197 16.97 5.29 -10.20
CA LEU A 197 17.85 5.97 -9.24
C LEU A 197 18.85 6.93 -9.91
N SER A 198 18.32 7.80 -10.78
CA SER A 198 19.12 8.63 -11.69
C SER A 198 18.99 10.13 -11.43
N GLY A 199 18.15 10.55 -10.46
CA GLY A 199 17.81 11.96 -10.25
C GLY A 199 17.15 12.59 -11.47
N GLY A 200 16.38 11.80 -12.23
CA GLY A 200 15.73 12.22 -13.47
C GLY A 200 16.61 12.18 -14.72
N ASN A 201 17.91 11.92 -14.60
CA ASN A 201 18.84 12.06 -15.74
C ASN A 201 18.73 10.98 -16.81
N PHE A 202 18.00 9.88 -16.56
CA PHE A 202 17.65 8.92 -17.61
C PHE A 202 16.37 9.26 -18.34
N TYR A 203 15.53 10.15 -17.80
CA TYR A 203 14.30 10.57 -18.46
C TYR A 203 14.61 11.72 -19.42
N LEU A 204 13.87 11.75 -20.53
CA LEU A 204 13.94 12.80 -21.54
C LEU A 204 12.75 13.71 -21.27
N GLY A 205 12.98 14.79 -20.52
CA GLY A 205 11.95 15.58 -19.84
C GLY A 205 11.08 16.48 -20.74
N GLY A 206 11.07 16.23 -22.04
CA GLY A 206 10.30 16.98 -23.04
C GLY A 206 10.73 16.67 -24.47
N GLU A 207 9.94 17.12 -25.44
CA GLU A 207 10.16 16.80 -26.86
C GLU A 207 11.54 17.26 -27.36
N LYS A 208 12.01 18.44 -26.94
CA LYS A 208 13.34 18.97 -27.30
C LYS A 208 14.48 18.04 -26.89
N GLU A 209 14.43 17.46 -25.69
CA GLU A 209 15.50 16.60 -25.20
C GLU A 209 15.46 15.22 -25.87
N LYS A 210 14.25 14.74 -26.18
CA LYS A 210 14.05 13.56 -27.03
C LYS A 210 14.62 13.80 -28.43
N GLU A 211 14.30 14.91 -29.08
CA GLU A 211 14.85 15.26 -30.41
C GLU A 211 16.38 15.34 -30.39
N GLU A 212 16.98 15.92 -29.36
CA GLU A 212 18.44 15.95 -29.20
C GLU A 212 19.02 14.53 -29.10
N ALA A 213 18.40 13.66 -28.30
CA ALA A 213 18.79 12.26 -28.20
C ALA A 213 18.65 11.50 -29.54
N MET A 214 17.62 11.81 -30.32
CA MET A 214 17.35 11.19 -31.62
C MET A 214 18.33 11.65 -32.72
N LYS A 215 18.90 12.85 -32.60
CA LYS A 215 19.95 13.37 -33.50
C LYS A 215 21.32 12.73 -33.24
N ASP A 216 21.59 12.25 -32.03
CA ASP A 216 22.81 11.51 -31.71
C ASP A 216 22.74 10.07 -32.26
N CYS A 217 23.68 9.72 -33.15
CA CYS A 217 23.69 8.46 -33.89
C CYS A 217 23.78 7.21 -33.01
N VAL A 218 24.28 7.35 -31.78
CA VAL A 218 24.37 6.28 -30.79
C VAL A 218 23.18 6.35 -29.83
N ALA A 219 22.86 7.53 -29.28
CA ALA A 219 21.82 7.66 -28.26
C ALA A 219 20.44 7.23 -28.77
N ARG A 220 20.11 7.55 -30.02
CA ARG A 220 18.84 7.15 -30.67
C ARG A 220 18.53 5.65 -30.57
N LYS A 221 19.56 4.79 -30.53
CA LYS A 221 19.38 3.33 -30.41
C LYS A 221 18.80 2.91 -29.06
N TYR A 222 19.03 3.73 -28.04
CA TYR A 222 18.70 3.48 -26.64
C TYR A 222 17.54 4.32 -26.14
N VAL A 223 16.93 5.14 -26.99
CA VAL A 223 15.67 5.81 -26.66
C VAL A 223 14.57 4.76 -26.66
N ARG A 224 13.82 4.72 -25.56
CA ARG A 224 12.64 3.87 -25.39
C ARG A 224 11.51 4.69 -24.79
N GLU A 225 10.28 4.32 -25.14
CA GLU A 225 9.12 4.81 -24.43
C GLU A 225 9.23 4.46 -22.95
N PHE A 226 8.76 5.37 -22.12
CA PHE A 226 8.81 5.25 -20.68
C PHE A 226 7.47 5.61 -20.08
N VAL A 227 6.93 4.76 -19.22
CA VAL A 227 5.60 4.95 -18.64
C VAL A 227 5.70 4.86 -17.12
N ARG A 228 5.20 5.89 -16.43
CA ARG A 228 4.90 5.87 -14.99
C ARG A 228 3.40 5.71 -14.80
N ALA A 229 2.97 5.47 -13.56
CA ALA A 229 1.55 5.43 -13.22
C ALA A 229 0.78 6.70 -13.62
N VAL A 230 1.41 7.88 -13.52
CA VAL A 230 0.79 9.16 -13.91
C VAL A 230 0.62 9.26 -15.43
N ASP A 231 1.57 8.68 -16.18
CA ASP A 231 1.62 8.74 -17.64
C ASP A 231 0.59 7.77 -18.24
N LEU A 232 0.50 6.54 -17.69
CA LEU A 232 -0.53 5.55 -18.03
C LEU A 232 -1.95 6.12 -17.85
N ARG A 233 -2.18 6.83 -16.74
CA ARG A 233 -3.48 7.45 -16.45
C ARG A 233 -3.80 8.64 -17.35
N GLY A 234 -2.81 9.50 -17.57
CA GLY A 234 -3.00 10.78 -18.28
C GLY A 234 -2.81 10.71 -19.79
N GLY A 235 -2.50 9.55 -20.37
CA GLY A 235 -2.25 9.39 -21.81
C GLY A 235 -0.97 10.10 -22.31
N ARG A 236 0.00 10.35 -21.43
CA ARG A 236 1.23 11.08 -21.79
C ARG A 236 2.35 10.10 -22.12
N ILE A 237 2.89 10.18 -23.31
CA ILE A 237 4.08 9.39 -23.67
C ILE A 237 5.32 10.12 -23.15
N GLN A 238 6.16 9.41 -22.40
CA GLN A 238 7.48 9.90 -22.00
C GLN A 238 8.55 8.98 -22.60
N TYR A 239 9.80 9.41 -22.55
CA TYR A 239 10.92 8.65 -23.07
C TYR A 239 12.06 8.57 -22.06
N CYS A 240 12.84 7.50 -22.15
CA CYS A 240 14.04 7.32 -21.35
C CYS A 240 15.22 6.81 -22.19
N LEU A 241 16.42 6.94 -21.63
CA LEU A 241 17.62 6.26 -22.11
C LEU A 241 17.75 4.88 -21.44
N TRP A 242 17.42 3.82 -22.18
CA TRP A 242 17.57 2.43 -21.76
C TRP A 242 18.91 1.84 -22.22
N LEU A 243 19.94 2.02 -21.40
CA LEU A 243 21.34 1.72 -21.77
C LEU A 243 21.82 0.32 -21.38
N LEU A 244 20.92 -0.60 -21.04
CA LEU A 244 21.24 -1.94 -20.50
C LEU A 244 22.26 -2.70 -21.37
N ASN A 245 22.04 -2.69 -22.69
CA ASN A 245 22.83 -3.41 -23.69
C ASN A 245 23.86 -2.51 -24.41
N SER A 246 24.08 -1.29 -23.92
CA SER A 246 25.06 -0.40 -24.54
C SER A 246 26.50 -0.89 -24.33
N SER A 247 27.35 -0.76 -25.35
CA SER A 247 28.79 -1.02 -25.19
C SER A 247 29.52 0.18 -24.57
N ARG A 248 30.69 -0.05 -23.95
CA ARG A 248 31.55 1.02 -23.45
C ARG A 248 32.00 1.98 -24.56
N LYS A 249 32.23 1.46 -25.76
CA LYS A 249 32.64 2.22 -26.95
C LYS A 249 31.54 3.18 -27.40
N GLU A 250 30.30 2.71 -27.46
CA GLU A 250 29.13 3.53 -27.79
C GLU A 250 28.90 4.64 -26.77
N ARG A 251 28.87 4.32 -25.47
CA ARG A 251 28.67 5.32 -24.41
C ARG A 251 29.74 6.42 -24.41
N ARG A 252 30.95 6.14 -24.87
CA ARG A 252 32.04 7.12 -25.00
C ARG A 252 31.91 8.01 -26.23
N ARG A 253 31.38 7.47 -27.33
CA ARG A 253 31.20 8.17 -28.61
C ARG A 253 30.03 9.16 -28.57
N SER A 254 28.97 8.86 -27.82
CA SER A 254 27.85 9.78 -27.64
C SER A 254 28.18 10.86 -26.61
N SER A 255 28.19 12.12 -27.05
CA SER A 255 28.32 13.26 -26.15
C SER A 255 27.07 13.42 -25.27
N PHE A 256 25.89 13.11 -25.82
CA PHE A 256 24.61 13.15 -25.13
C PHE A 256 24.55 12.17 -23.94
N ILE A 257 24.81 10.88 -24.22
CA ILE A 257 24.86 9.85 -23.18
C ILE A 257 25.89 10.20 -22.12
N ARG A 258 27.11 10.61 -22.52
CA ARG A 258 28.18 10.93 -21.57
C ARG A 258 27.76 12.04 -20.59
N LYS A 259 27.13 13.11 -21.08
CA LYS A 259 26.60 14.20 -20.22
C LYS A 259 25.58 13.67 -19.21
N LYS A 260 24.62 12.85 -19.65
CA LYS A 260 23.62 12.24 -18.75
C LYS A 260 24.28 11.33 -17.70
N LEU A 261 25.24 10.48 -18.10
CA LEU A 261 25.94 9.56 -17.18
C LEU A 261 26.76 10.28 -16.10
N ILE A 262 27.38 11.42 -16.44
CA ILE A 262 28.09 12.25 -15.46
C ILE A 262 27.12 12.74 -14.37
N ARG A 263 25.94 13.21 -14.79
CA ARG A 263 24.90 13.66 -13.85
C ARG A 263 24.32 12.52 -13.01
N VAL A 264 24.09 11.34 -13.61
CA VAL A 264 23.68 10.13 -12.85
C VAL A 264 24.73 9.78 -11.80
N LYS A 265 26.02 9.77 -12.16
CA LYS A 265 27.10 9.47 -11.23
C LYS A 265 27.16 10.49 -10.09
N ALA A 266 27.03 11.78 -10.41
CA ALA A 266 27.00 12.84 -9.41
C ALA A 266 25.80 12.71 -8.47
N TYR A 267 24.61 12.41 -9.01
CA TYR A 267 23.40 12.18 -8.21
C TYR A 267 23.57 10.97 -7.26
N ARG A 268 24.02 9.83 -7.77
CA ARG A 268 24.22 8.62 -6.95
C ARG A 268 25.29 8.80 -5.88
N LYS A 269 26.35 9.56 -6.16
CA LYS A 269 27.35 9.92 -5.14
C LYS A 269 26.73 10.69 -3.96
N LYS A 270 25.71 11.54 -4.21
CA LYS A 270 24.98 12.25 -3.15
C LYS A 270 24.15 11.31 -2.25
N LEU A 271 23.82 10.11 -2.71
CA LEU A 271 23.10 9.10 -1.93
C LEU A 271 24.02 8.29 -0.99
N GLY A 272 25.31 8.61 -0.94
CA GLY A 272 26.28 7.90 -0.10
C GLY A 272 26.51 6.46 -0.56
N SER A 273 26.84 5.57 0.39
CA SER A 273 27.16 4.16 0.15
C SER A 273 26.09 3.45 -0.70
N PHE A 274 24.81 3.73 -0.48
CA PHE A 274 23.71 3.15 -1.24
C PHE A 274 23.81 3.42 -2.75
N GLY A 275 24.24 4.61 -3.16
CA GLY A 275 24.34 4.96 -4.58
C GLY A 275 25.59 4.40 -5.28
N HIS A 276 26.64 4.05 -4.53
CA HIS A 276 27.95 3.68 -5.08
C HIS A 276 27.96 2.33 -5.79
N ASP A 277 27.08 1.40 -5.38
CA ASP A 277 27.04 0.04 -5.92
C ASP A 277 26.44 -0.02 -7.34
N PHE A 278 25.71 1.01 -7.75
CA PHE A 278 24.98 1.00 -9.02
C PHE A 278 25.79 1.55 -10.19
N LYS A 279 25.96 0.73 -11.23
CA LYS A 279 26.59 1.10 -12.51
C LYS A 279 25.86 2.31 -13.14
N PRO A 280 26.54 3.44 -13.43
CA PRO A 280 25.89 4.70 -13.80
C PRO A 280 25.16 4.67 -15.14
N TRP A 281 25.34 3.63 -15.96
CA TRP A 281 24.64 3.43 -17.24
C TRP A 281 23.51 2.39 -17.15
N LYS A 282 23.23 1.83 -15.99
CA LYS A 282 22.08 0.95 -15.78
C LYS A 282 21.12 1.61 -14.82
N PHE A 283 19.84 1.31 -14.99
CA PHE A 283 18.87 1.51 -13.91
C PHE A 283 19.34 0.70 -12.69
N ALA A 284 19.04 1.21 -11.49
CA ALA A 284 19.47 0.56 -10.26
C ALA A 284 18.82 -0.82 -10.11
N GLU A 285 17.56 -0.93 -10.48
CA GLU A 285 16.82 -2.19 -10.47
C GLU A 285 16.14 -2.39 -11.82
N ILE A 286 16.43 -3.52 -12.47
CA ILE A 286 15.91 -3.87 -13.79
C ILE A 286 15.05 -5.10 -13.63
N ARG A 287 13.75 -4.92 -13.86
CA ARG A 287 12.71 -5.96 -13.75
C ARG A 287 11.85 -6.04 -15.00
N GLN A 288 12.31 -5.42 -16.09
CA GLN A 288 11.66 -5.40 -17.40
C GLN A 288 11.43 -6.84 -17.92
N PRO A 289 10.18 -7.23 -18.22
CA PRO A 289 9.89 -8.49 -18.89
C PRO A 289 10.49 -8.57 -20.31
N ASP A 290 10.75 -9.78 -20.78
CA ASP A 290 11.26 -10.08 -22.13
C ASP A 290 10.16 -10.39 -23.16
N CYS A 291 8.90 -10.35 -22.72
CA CYS A 291 7.68 -10.52 -23.51
C CYS A 291 6.73 -9.33 -23.27
N ASN A 292 5.57 -9.35 -23.91
CA ASN A 292 4.50 -8.42 -23.55
C ASN A 292 4.10 -8.62 -22.08
N TYR A 293 3.57 -7.58 -21.46
CA TYR A 293 3.30 -7.62 -20.04
C TYR A 293 2.15 -6.69 -19.64
N LEU A 294 1.45 -7.11 -18.59
CA LEU A 294 0.51 -6.30 -17.83
C LEU A 294 1.27 -5.32 -16.94
N ALA A 295 0.78 -4.08 -16.83
CA ALA A 295 1.21 -3.11 -15.84
C ALA A 295 0.02 -2.55 -15.05
N ILE A 296 0.10 -2.54 -13.71
CA ILE A 296 -0.93 -2.00 -12.82
C ILE A 296 -0.32 -0.87 -11.99
N PRO A 297 -0.97 0.31 -11.88
CA PRO A 297 -0.53 1.36 -10.97
C PRO A 297 -0.50 0.89 -9.52
N THR A 298 0.57 1.22 -8.80
CA THR A 298 0.64 0.95 -7.35
C THR A 298 -0.38 1.78 -6.56
N ARG A 299 -0.82 2.92 -7.11
CA ARG A 299 -1.84 3.81 -6.52
C ARG A 299 -2.79 4.38 -7.57
N PHE A 300 -4.09 4.30 -7.31
CA PHE A 300 -5.16 4.82 -8.16
C PHE A 300 -6.49 4.93 -7.36
N SER A 301 -7.44 5.77 -7.80
CA SER A 301 -8.72 5.87 -7.08
C SER A 301 -9.63 4.68 -7.37
N ILE A 302 -10.40 4.31 -6.34
CA ILE A 302 -11.32 3.17 -6.34
C ILE A 302 -12.57 3.41 -7.20
N ASP A 303 -12.89 4.66 -7.53
CA ASP A 303 -14.16 5.07 -8.16
C ASP A 303 -14.32 4.64 -9.62
N ARG A 304 -13.28 4.03 -10.19
CA ARG A 304 -13.30 3.49 -11.55
C ARG A 304 -14.04 2.16 -11.58
N GLU A 305 -14.86 1.94 -12.62
CA GLU A 305 -15.59 0.67 -12.78
C GLU A 305 -14.63 -0.53 -12.90
N TYR A 306 -13.45 -0.32 -13.50
CA TYR A 306 -12.41 -1.35 -13.65
C TYR A 306 -11.03 -0.82 -13.22
N VAL A 307 -10.10 -1.74 -12.99
CA VAL A 307 -8.70 -1.39 -12.64
C VAL A 307 -8.04 -0.70 -13.83
N PRO A 308 -7.39 0.48 -13.64
CA PRO A 308 -6.74 1.22 -14.73
C PRO A 308 -5.36 0.61 -15.06
N CYS A 309 -5.35 -0.65 -15.51
CA CYS A 309 -4.18 -1.39 -15.92
C CYS A 309 -3.86 -1.16 -17.42
N GLY A 310 -2.61 -1.36 -17.80
CA GLY A 310 -2.13 -1.27 -19.18
C GLY A 310 -1.55 -2.59 -19.67
N PHE A 311 -1.54 -2.78 -20.98
CA PHE A 311 -0.87 -3.88 -21.66
C PHE A 311 0.21 -3.30 -22.57
N PHE A 312 1.46 -3.71 -22.37
CA PHE A 312 2.62 -3.11 -23.03
C PHE A 312 3.49 -4.18 -23.68
N SER A 313 4.15 -3.79 -24.77
CA SER A 313 5.21 -4.62 -25.35
C SER A 313 6.48 -4.52 -24.52
N LYS A 314 7.36 -5.52 -24.66
CA LYS A 314 8.68 -5.55 -24.00
C LYS A 314 9.56 -4.32 -24.25
N ASP A 315 9.29 -3.57 -25.31
CA ASP A 315 10.07 -2.40 -25.72
C ASP A 315 9.67 -1.11 -24.97
N VAL A 316 8.47 -1.06 -24.39
CA VAL A 316 8.07 0.04 -23.51
C VAL A 316 8.64 -0.21 -22.13
N ILE A 317 9.33 0.75 -21.53
CA ILE A 317 9.92 0.62 -20.19
C ILE A 317 8.99 1.24 -19.16
N VAL A 318 8.64 0.51 -18.10
CA VAL A 318 7.82 1.07 -17.01
C VAL A 318 8.61 1.34 -15.74
N SER A 319 8.20 2.36 -15.00
CA SER A 319 8.78 2.68 -13.69
C SER A 319 8.24 1.79 -12.57
N ASP A 320 8.97 1.77 -11.46
CA ASP A 320 8.58 1.26 -10.14
C ASP A 320 7.26 1.81 -9.53
N THR A 321 6.63 2.81 -10.17
CA THR A 321 5.27 3.28 -9.81
C THR A 321 4.19 2.35 -10.35
N LEU A 322 4.56 1.43 -11.24
CA LEU A 322 3.75 0.35 -11.77
C LEU A 322 4.33 -0.98 -11.27
N ASP A 323 3.44 -1.90 -10.93
CA ASP A 323 3.79 -3.32 -10.81
C ASP A 323 3.52 -4.01 -12.15
N VAL A 324 4.34 -5.00 -12.52
CA VAL A 324 4.35 -5.66 -13.83
C VAL A 324 4.20 -7.17 -13.73
N CYS A 325 3.49 -7.76 -14.68
CA CYS A 325 3.33 -9.20 -14.78
C CYS A 325 3.58 -9.66 -16.24
N PRO A 326 4.54 -10.58 -16.49
CA PRO A 326 4.75 -11.15 -17.82
C PRO A 326 3.45 -11.74 -18.38
N ASP A 327 3.07 -11.33 -19.58
CA ASP A 327 1.78 -11.65 -20.17
C ASP A 327 1.87 -11.63 -21.71
N PRO A 328 2.38 -12.69 -22.35
CA PRO A 328 2.62 -12.68 -23.79
C PRO A 328 1.37 -12.43 -24.64
N GLN A 329 0.22 -12.95 -24.20
CA GLN A 329 -1.03 -12.99 -24.99
C GLN A 329 -2.17 -12.14 -24.41
N GLY A 330 -2.05 -11.64 -23.17
CA GLY A 330 -3.07 -10.77 -22.55
C GLY A 330 -3.95 -11.47 -21.51
N PHE A 331 -3.61 -12.67 -21.04
CA PHE A 331 -4.38 -13.39 -20.03
C PHE A 331 -4.35 -12.68 -18.68
N ALA A 332 -3.17 -12.25 -18.21
CA ALA A 332 -3.06 -11.52 -16.94
C ALA A 332 -3.82 -10.18 -17.03
N PHE A 333 -3.74 -9.51 -18.18
CA PHE A 333 -4.51 -8.32 -18.46
C PHE A 333 -6.02 -8.58 -18.45
N ALA A 334 -6.48 -9.70 -19.01
CA ALA A 334 -7.89 -10.11 -18.94
C ALA A 334 -8.33 -10.27 -17.48
N VAL A 335 -7.55 -10.97 -16.65
CA VAL A 335 -7.85 -11.11 -15.22
C VAL A 335 -7.94 -9.74 -14.54
N ALA A 336 -6.92 -8.90 -14.71
CA ALA A 336 -6.88 -7.58 -14.08
C ALA A 336 -7.99 -6.63 -14.57
N SER A 337 -8.51 -6.86 -15.77
CA SER A 337 -9.59 -6.08 -16.40
C SER A 337 -10.99 -6.60 -16.06
N SER A 338 -11.12 -7.66 -15.28
CA SER A 338 -12.42 -8.20 -14.87
C SER A 338 -13.02 -7.48 -13.66
N ALA A 339 -14.35 -7.42 -13.60
CA ALA A 339 -15.10 -6.95 -12.45
C ALA A 339 -14.84 -7.82 -11.21
N MET A 340 -14.60 -9.13 -11.39
CA MET A 340 -14.26 -10.03 -10.29
C MET A 340 -12.93 -9.66 -9.62
N PHE A 341 -11.90 -9.34 -10.41
CA PHE A 341 -10.63 -8.88 -9.86
C PHE A 341 -10.76 -7.49 -9.22
N LYS A 342 -11.55 -6.59 -9.81
CA LYS A 342 -11.88 -5.29 -9.20
C LYS A 342 -12.55 -5.49 -7.83
N SER A 343 -13.55 -6.36 -7.73
CA SER A 343 -14.21 -6.70 -6.47
C SER A 343 -13.24 -7.27 -5.45
N TRP A 344 -12.35 -8.20 -5.85
CA TRP A 344 -11.32 -8.72 -4.96
C TRP A 344 -10.39 -7.62 -4.44
N GLN A 345 -9.98 -6.70 -5.29
CA GLN A 345 -9.14 -5.59 -4.88
C GLN A 345 -9.82 -4.71 -3.84
N GLU A 346 -11.13 -4.45 -3.94
CA GLU A 346 -11.85 -3.68 -2.91
C GLU A 346 -11.91 -4.41 -1.56
N VAL A 347 -11.90 -5.75 -1.58
CA VAL A 347 -11.85 -6.59 -0.38
C VAL A 347 -10.45 -6.63 0.21
N ALA A 348 -9.43 -6.84 -0.61
CA ALA A 348 -8.10 -7.24 -0.16
C ALA A 348 -7.09 -6.07 -0.07
N ALA A 349 -7.29 -5.03 -0.88
CA ALA A 349 -6.36 -3.92 -0.96
C ALA A 349 -6.55 -2.93 0.19
N GLU A 350 -5.44 -2.34 0.52
CA GLU A 350 -5.35 -1.21 1.42
C GLU A 350 -5.93 0.05 0.74
N ILE A 351 -6.98 0.67 1.29
CA ILE A 351 -7.63 1.87 0.73
C ILE A 351 -7.59 3.01 1.75
N ASP A 352 -7.12 4.19 1.34
CA ASP A 352 -7.11 5.37 2.21
C ASP A 352 -8.41 6.19 2.16
N GLU A 353 -8.53 7.17 3.05
CA GLU A 353 -9.72 8.04 3.18
C GLU A 353 -10.02 8.87 1.92
N SER A 354 -8.99 9.15 1.12
CA SER A 354 -9.13 9.82 -0.18
C SER A 354 -9.57 8.85 -1.27
N ARG A 355 -10.01 7.64 -0.89
CA ARG A 355 -10.48 6.59 -1.79
C ARG A 355 -9.41 6.15 -2.79
N ILE A 356 -8.14 6.24 -2.39
CA ILE A 356 -7.01 5.75 -3.18
C ILE A 356 -6.68 4.33 -2.72
N VAL A 357 -6.66 3.42 -3.70
CA VAL A 357 -6.21 2.04 -3.55
C VAL A 357 -4.69 2.02 -3.54
N HIS A 358 -4.11 1.29 -2.58
CA HIS A 358 -2.69 0.97 -2.48
C HIS A 358 -2.52 -0.48 -2.88
N PHE A 359 -2.25 -0.68 -4.17
CA PHE A 359 -2.13 -2.00 -4.75
C PHE A 359 -0.85 -2.69 -4.26
N SER A 360 -1.00 -3.93 -3.81
CA SER A 360 0.09 -4.74 -3.28
C SER A 360 0.12 -6.09 -3.96
N ILE A 361 1.27 -6.44 -4.55
CA ILE A 361 1.49 -7.76 -5.16
C ILE A 361 1.18 -8.89 -4.16
N HIS A 362 1.69 -8.77 -2.93
CA HIS A 362 1.58 -9.85 -1.94
C HIS A 362 0.20 -9.96 -1.29
N GLN A 363 -0.60 -8.90 -1.32
CA GLN A 363 -1.89 -8.86 -0.61
C GLN A 363 -3.09 -8.85 -1.56
N VAL A 364 -2.90 -8.48 -2.82
CA VAL A 364 -3.99 -8.39 -3.82
C VAL A 364 -3.75 -9.41 -4.92
N TRP A 365 -2.67 -9.27 -5.70
CA TRP A 365 -2.43 -10.13 -6.86
C TRP A 365 -2.18 -11.59 -6.45
N ASN A 366 -1.27 -11.80 -5.51
CA ASN A 366 -0.85 -13.13 -5.12
C ASN A 366 -1.92 -13.89 -4.32
N THR A 367 -2.89 -13.20 -3.75
CA THR A 367 -3.96 -13.76 -2.91
C THR A 367 -5.28 -13.84 -3.67
N PHE A 368 -5.34 -13.39 -4.92
CA PHE A 368 -6.55 -13.51 -5.73
C PHE A 368 -6.85 -15.00 -5.97
N PRO A 369 -7.98 -15.51 -5.49
CA PRO A 369 -8.28 -16.94 -5.51
C PRO A 369 -8.87 -17.35 -6.86
N LEU A 370 -8.21 -17.02 -7.96
CA LEU A 370 -8.64 -17.40 -9.30
C LEU A 370 -8.70 -18.93 -9.41
N PRO A 371 -9.87 -19.54 -9.69
CA PRO A 371 -9.97 -20.97 -9.91
C PRO A 371 -9.08 -21.43 -11.07
N PRO A 372 -8.68 -22.71 -11.12
CA PRO A 372 -7.95 -23.25 -12.26
C PRO A 372 -8.67 -22.96 -13.58
N VAL A 373 -7.96 -22.34 -14.52
CA VAL A 373 -8.51 -21.95 -15.83
C VAL A 373 -8.11 -22.98 -16.89
N SER A 374 -9.07 -23.45 -17.68
CA SER A 374 -8.80 -24.32 -18.84
C SER A 374 -8.06 -23.56 -19.94
N GLU A 375 -7.41 -24.27 -20.86
CA GLU A 375 -6.76 -23.58 -21.99
C GLU A 375 -7.79 -22.95 -22.93
N GLU A 376 -8.97 -23.56 -23.08
CA GLU A 376 -10.09 -23.00 -23.85
C GLU A 376 -10.59 -21.67 -23.25
N ASP A 377 -10.85 -21.63 -21.94
CA ASP A 377 -11.30 -20.40 -21.25
C ASP A 377 -10.22 -19.33 -21.28
N LYS A 378 -8.95 -19.72 -21.16
CA LYS A 378 -7.82 -18.80 -21.25
C LYS A 378 -7.74 -18.13 -22.63
N ILE A 379 -7.90 -18.88 -23.71
CA ILE A 379 -7.95 -18.33 -25.07
C ILE A 379 -9.13 -17.36 -25.21
N LEU A 380 -10.31 -17.73 -24.71
CA LEU A 380 -11.49 -16.85 -24.73
C LEU A 380 -11.25 -15.54 -23.96
N MET A 381 -10.61 -15.62 -22.79
CA MET A 381 -10.23 -14.45 -22.00
C MET A 381 -9.24 -13.55 -22.74
N GLU A 382 -8.25 -14.12 -23.42
CA GLU A 382 -7.28 -13.39 -24.24
C GLU A 382 -7.95 -12.68 -25.44
N GLU A 383 -8.93 -13.31 -26.08
CA GLU A 383 -9.74 -12.69 -27.14
C GLU A 383 -10.58 -11.52 -26.61
N CYS A 384 -11.19 -11.67 -25.44
CA CYS A 384 -11.94 -10.60 -24.78
C CYS A 384 -11.02 -9.45 -24.35
N ALA A 385 -9.83 -9.74 -23.84
CA ALA A 385 -8.79 -8.73 -23.57
C ALA A 385 -8.42 -7.93 -24.82
N LYS A 386 -8.25 -8.58 -25.98
CA LYS A 386 -8.00 -7.89 -27.25
C LYS A 386 -9.16 -6.96 -27.62
N LYS A 387 -10.41 -7.38 -27.42
CA LYS A 387 -11.58 -6.51 -27.65
C LYS A 387 -11.60 -5.28 -26.72
N VAL A 388 -11.24 -5.45 -25.45
CA VAL A 388 -11.09 -4.32 -24.50
C VAL A 388 -10.02 -3.34 -24.99
N LEU A 389 -8.84 -3.84 -25.38
CA LEU A 389 -7.75 -2.99 -25.89
C LEU A 389 -8.13 -2.26 -27.18
N LEU A 390 -8.77 -2.95 -28.14
CA LEU A 390 -9.25 -2.34 -29.38
C LEU A 390 -10.32 -1.27 -29.11
N SER A 391 -11.18 -1.49 -28.13
CA SER A 391 -12.17 -0.50 -27.72
C SER A 391 -11.51 0.73 -27.11
N ARG A 392 -10.51 0.56 -26.22
CA ARG A 392 -9.73 1.69 -25.67
C ARG A 392 -9.06 2.53 -26.77
N GLU A 393 -8.52 1.90 -27.81
CA GLU A 393 -7.86 2.61 -28.92
C GLU A 393 -8.85 3.52 -29.69
N ARG A 394 -10.13 3.14 -29.78
CA ARG A 394 -11.17 4.00 -30.37
C ARG A 394 -11.46 5.26 -29.56
N HIS A 395 -11.13 5.25 -28.26
CA HIS A 395 -11.36 6.33 -27.30
C HIS A 395 -10.05 6.94 -26.77
N LYS A 396 -8.96 6.86 -27.56
CA LYS A 396 -7.61 7.29 -27.14
C LYS A 396 -7.49 8.77 -26.77
N ASP A 397 -8.44 9.59 -27.20
CA ASP A 397 -8.48 11.03 -26.88
C ASP A 397 -8.94 11.27 -25.43
N ILE A 398 -9.52 10.26 -24.77
CA ILE A 398 -9.93 10.30 -23.37
C ILE A 398 -8.84 9.65 -22.51
N PRO A 399 -8.27 10.36 -21.52
CA PRO A 399 -7.29 9.78 -20.60
C PRO A 399 -7.85 8.54 -19.87
N LEU A 400 -7.01 7.52 -19.66
CA LEU A 400 -7.41 6.31 -18.94
C LEU A 400 -7.94 6.60 -17.52
N SER A 401 -7.49 7.71 -16.90
CA SER A 401 -8.02 8.16 -15.60
C SER A 401 -9.50 8.51 -15.62
N GLU A 402 -10.01 8.96 -16.77
CA GLU A 402 -11.39 9.43 -17.00
C GLU A 402 -12.23 8.39 -17.73
N LEU A 403 -11.64 7.66 -18.68
CA LEU A 403 -12.33 6.65 -19.50
C LEU A 403 -13.09 5.60 -18.69
N TYR A 404 -12.65 5.33 -17.47
CA TYR A 404 -13.24 4.34 -16.55
C TYR A 404 -14.12 4.93 -15.45
N LEU A 405 -14.43 6.23 -15.50
CA LEU A 405 -15.44 6.82 -14.64
C LEU A 405 -16.83 6.32 -15.06
N PRO A 406 -17.74 6.03 -14.11
CA PRO A 406 -19.06 5.48 -14.43
C PRO A 406 -19.86 6.31 -15.44
N GLU A 407 -19.76 7.63 -15.35
CA GLU A 407 -20.42 8.59 -16.21
C GLU A 407 -19.77 8.77 -17.60
N VAL A 408 -18.53 8.30 -17.78
CA VAL A 408 -17.76 8.44 -19.03
C VAL A 408 -17.69 7.12 -19.81
N LEU A 409 -17.66 5.98 -19.12
CA LEU A 409 -17.35 4.67 -19.69
C LEU A 409 -18.20 4.36 -20.95
N PRO A 410 -17.59 4.36 -22.16
CA PRO A 410 -18.31 4.18 -23.41
C PRO A 410 -18.97 2.80 -23.52
N GLU A 411 -20.12 2.75 -24.19
CA GLU A 411 -20.94 1.53 -24.27
C GLU A 411 -20.21 0.35 -24.94
N ASP A 412 -19.40 0.61 -25.97
CA ASP A 412 -18.63 -0.45 -26.64
C ASP A 412 -17.51 -1.01 -25.75
N LEU A 413 -16.90 -0.17 -24.89
CA LEU A 413 -15.95 -0.60 -23.88
C LEU A 413 -16.63 -1.34 -22.73
N ARG A 414 -17.77 -0.82 -22.24
CA ARG A 414 -18.62 -1.48 -21.23
C ARG A 414 -19.04 -2.88 -21.68
N LYS A 415 -19.48 -3.02 -22.93
CA LYS A 415 -19.83 -4.32 -23.53
C LYS A 415 -18.63 -5.26 -23.61
N ALA A 416 -17.46 -4.76 -24.02
CA ALA A 416 -16.24 -5.57 -24.09
C ALA A 416 -15.83 -6.13 -22.71
N HIS A 417 -15.96 -5.32 -21.66
CA HIS A 417 -15.76 -5.80 -20.29
C HIS A 417 -16.86 -6.76 -19.84
N ALA A 418 -18.14 -6.49 -20.13
CA ALA A 418 -19.24 -7.38 -19.76
C ALA A 418 -19.09 -8.79 -20.39
N ASP A 419 -18.56 -8.87 -21.62
CA ASP A 419 -18.28 -10.16 -22.26
C ASP A 419 -17.11 -10.90 -21.60
N LEU A 420 -16.08 -10.18 -21.13
CA LEU A 420 -15.02 -10.73 -20.31
C LEU A 420 -15.53 -11.20 -18.94
N ASP A 421 -16.35 -10.39 -18.29
CA ASP A 421 -16.91 -10.64 -16.96
C ASP A 421 -17.77 -11.90 -16.95
N LYS A 422 -18.56 -12.16 -18.01
CA LYS A 422 -19.32 -13.42 -18.13
C LYS A 422 -18.44 -14.67 -18.07
N ILE A 423 -17.26 -14.63 -18.70
CA ILE A 423 -16.32 -15.75 -18.70
C ILE A 423 -15.71 -15.87 -17.31
N VAL A 424 -15.20 -14.77 -16.75
CA VAL A 424 -14.55 -14.78 -15.44
C VAL A 424 -15.52 -15.19 -14.33
N ASP A 425 -16.72 -14.63 -14.28
CA ASP A 425 -17.75 -14.99 -13.30
C ASP A 425 -18.08 -16.49 -13.38
N SER A 426 -18.15 -17.06 -14.59
CA SER A 426 -18.41 -18.50 -14.77
C SER A 426 -17.34 -19.40 -14.15
N LEU A 427 -16.08 -18.96 -14.10
CA LEU A 427 -15.00 -19.69 -13.42
C LEU A 427 -15.24 -19.81 -11.91
N PHE A 428 -15.93 -18.83 -11.32
CA PHE A 428 -16.29 -18.81 -9.90
C PHE A 428 -17.64 -19.51 -9.61
N GLY A 429 -18.27 -20.08 -10.63
CA GLY A 429 -19.47 -20.93 -10.50
C GLY A 429 -20.81 -20.19 -10.37
N GLU A 430 -20.82 -18.86 -10.33
CA GLU A 430 -22.04 -18.05 -10.23
C GLU A 430 -22.06 -16.92 -11.26
N LYS A 431 -23.23 -16.65 -11.85
CA LYS A 431 -23.48 -15.36 -12.50
C LYS A 431 -23.74 -14.33 -11.42
N CYS A 432 -22.75 -13.49 -11.14
CA CYS A 432 -22.93 -12.38 -10.21
C CYS A 432 -23.73 -11.26 -10.87
N ARG A 433 -24.76 -10.76 -10.18
CA ARG A 433 -25.61 -9.65 -10.63
C ARG A 433 -24.90 -8.31 -10.52
N ASP A 434 -24.07 -8.15 -9.50
CA ASP A 434 -23.36 -6.92 -9.19
C ASP A 434 -22.00 -7.18 -8.50
N ASN A 435 -21.26 -6.11 -8.22
CA ASN A 435 -19.95 -6.20 -7.61
C ASN A 435 -20.00 -6.61 -6.13
N GLU A 436 -21.11 -6.40 -5.41
CA GLU A 436 -21.27 -6.84 -4.02
C GLU A 436 -21.45 -8.36 -3.93
N GLU A 437 -22.16 -8.95 -4.89
CA GLU A 437 -22.23 -10.40 -5.05
C GLU A 437 -20.86 -10.98 -5.41
N ARG A 438 -20.13 -10.36 -6.35
CA ARG A 438 -18.75 -10.76 -6.68
C ARG A 438 -17.83 -10.73 -5.46
N LYS A 439 -17.90 -9.69 -4.60
CA LYS A 439 -17.11 -9.60 -3.35
C LYS A 439 -17.38 -10.78 -2.43
N LYS A 440 -18.66 -11.16 -2.25
CA LYS A 440 -19.04 -12.32 -1.43
C LYS A 440 -18.48 -13.61 -2.01
N VAL A 441 -18.70 -13.85 -3.30
CA VAL A 441 -18.24 -15.05 -4.00
C VAL A 441 -16.72 -15.18 -3.90
N VAL A 442 -15.96 -14.15 -4.29
CA VAL A 442 -14.50 -14.21 -4.27
C VAL A 442 -13.95 -14.38 -2.84
N THR A 443 -14.60 -13.78 -1.83
CA THR A 443 -14.21 -13.95 -0.42
C THR A 443 -14.44 -15.38 0.06
N ILE A 444 -15.54 -16.01 -0.35
CA ILE A 444 -15.82 -17.43 -0.03
C ILE A 444 -14.74 -18.31 -0.66
N VAL A 445 -14.48 -18.14 -1.97
CA VAL A 445 -13.47 -18.94 -2.68
C VAL A 445 -12.08 -18.72 -2.06
N TYR A 446 -11.73 -17.50 -1.65
CA TYR A 446 -10.49 -17.22 -0.93
C TYR A 446 -10.39 -18.00 0.38
N LYS A 447 -11.43 -17.98 1.23
CA LYS A 447 -11.45 -18.70 2.51
C LYS A 447 -11.34 -20.21 2.35
N GLU A 448 -11.85 -20.75 1.26
CA GLU A 448 -11.79 -22.18 0.93
C GLU A 448 -10.49 -22.57 0.23
N THR A 449 -9.71 -21.61 -0.27
CA THR A 449 -8.42 -21.86 -0.93
C THR A 449 -7.35 -22.09 0.14
N PRO A 450 -6.76 -23.30 0.24
CA PRO A 450 -5.72 -23.55 1.23
C PRO A 450 -4.46 -22.72 0.95
N PHE A 451 -3.92 -22.07 1.97
CA PHE A 451 -2.57 -21.49 1.91
C PHE A 451 -1.55 -22.62 1.94
N GLY A 452 -0.91 -22.87 0.80
CA GLY A 452 0.08 -23.94 0.66
C GLY A 452 -0.42 -25.03 -0.26
N SER A 453 0.43 -25.37 -1.22
CA SER A 453 0.25 -26.38 -2.26
C SER A 453 -0.45 -27.66 -1.78
N ASN A 454 -1.74 -27.79 -2.08
CA ASN A 454 -2.39 -29.09 -2.24
C ASN A 454 -3.42 -28.96 -3.38
N ALA A 455 -2.97 -29.31 -4.59
CA ALA A 455 -3.76 -29.32 -5.83
C ALA A 455 -4.99 -30.24 -5.79
N THR A 456 -5.14 -31.05 -4.73
CA THR A 456 -6.19 -32.06 -4.58
C THR A 456 -7.53 -31.50 -4.06
N PHE A 457 -7.59 -30.25 -3.57
CA PHE A 457 -8.82 -29.71 -2.96
C PHE A 457 -9.61 -28.73 -3.85
N LEU A 458 -8.99 -28.08 -4.84
CA LEU A 458 -9.68 -27.17 -5.76
C LEU A 458 -10.76 -27.88 -6.62
N LYS A 459 -10.64 -29.20 -6.84
CA LYS A 459 -11.71 -30.01 -7.42
C LYS A 459 -12.96 -30.12 -6.52
N ARG A 460 -12.79 -30.10 -5.20
CA ARG A 460 -13.91 -30.16 -4.24
C ARG A 460 -14.65 -28.83 -4.10
N ALA A 461 -13.96 -27.69 -4.18
CA ALA A 461 -14.61 -26.37 -4.21
C ALA A 461 -15.57 -26.25 -5.41
N ALA A 462 -15.15 -26.69 -6.59
CA ALA A 462 -16.02 -26.79 -7.78
C ALA A 462 -17.22 -27.74 -7.58
N THR A 463 -17.05 -28.80 -6.79
CA THR A 463 -18.14 -29.76 -6.51
C THR A 463 -19.12 -29.25 -5.44
N PHE A 464 -18.66 -28.42 -4.51
CA PHE A 464 -19.47 -27.87 -3.42
C PHE A 464 -20.32 -26.67 -3.84
N VAL A 465 -19.82 -25.82 -4.75
CA VAL A 465 -20.62 -24.75 -5.37
C VAL A 465 -21.83 -25.33 -6.13
N GLY A 466 -21.66 -26.51 -6.76
CA GLY A 466 -22.77 -27.27 -7.34
C GLY A 466 -23.82 -27.77 -6.32
N GLN A 467 -23.45 -27.96 -5.05
CA GLN A 467 -24.36 -28.42 -3.99
C GLN A 467 -25.16 -27.28 -3.33
N ILE A 468 -24.67 -26.05 -3.36
CA ILE A 468 -25.42 -24.87 -2.89
C ILE A 468 -26.65 -24.63 -3.79
N SER A 469 -26.55 -24.95 -5.09
CA SER A 469 -27.67 -24.91 -6.05
C SER A 469 -28.83 -25.88 -5.73
N LEU A 470 -28.56 -26.95 -4.97
CA LEU A 470 -29.55 -27.97 -4.62
C LEU A 470 -30.25 -27.71 -3.28
N ARG A 471 -29.78 -26.76 -2.47
CA ARG A 471 -30.37 -26.43 -1.16
C ARG A 471 -31.23 -25.16 -1.15
N SER A 472 -31.37 -24.47 -2.28
CA SER A 472 -32.20 -23.27 -2.45
C SER A 472 -33.41 -23.46 -3.37
N LYS A 473 -33.82 -24.71 -3.65
CA LYS A 473 -35.09 -25.04 -4.29
C LYS A 473 -36.09 -25.62 -3.31
#